data_AF-A0A2P6TUT7-F1
#
_entry.id   AF-A0A2P6TUT7-F1
#
_cell.length_a   1.000
_cell.length_b   1.000
_cell.length_c   1.000
_cell.angle_alpha   90.00
_cell.angle_beta   90.00
_cell.angle_gamma   90.00
#
_symmetry.space_group_name_H-M   'P 1'
#
loop_
_entity.id
_entity.type
_entity.pdbx_description
1 polymer ?
#
loop_
_entity_poly.entity_id
_entity_poly.type
_entity_poly.pdbx_seq_one_letter_code
_entity_poly.pdbx_strand_id
1 'polypeptide(L)'
;MASLSAASLLLRTTLGARVLTTAADQLWATAIMYRSADKVLEVEFSTGERFSYPAEYLRAHSPAAEARDLRGRPKVVSGRRHVGLVGVQPVGSYAVRLEFDDLHRNGIYTWPYLHELGQHKLSRMRQYIRTLRERGLSREPPRLRARRTAAAGGASQQLAGGGQQQQQSATLSQQQGQQQQQHNSSDGEVSSAAAGGTMTQR
;
A
#
# COMPACT_ATOMS: atom_id res chain seq x y z
N MET A 1 -56.94 74.71 2.00
CA MET A 1 -57.36 74.58 3.41
C MET A 1 -57.63 73.12 3.68
N ALA A 2 -56.83 72.51 4.58
CA ALA A 2 -56.93 71.22 5.30
C ALA A 2 -57.96 70.15 4.84
N SER A 3 -57.68 68.85 4.84
CA SER A 3 -57.12 68.09 5.97
C SER A 3 -56.79 66.65 5.56
N LEU A 4 -55.79 66.09 6.24
CA LEU A 4 -55.33 64.70 6.20
C LEU A 4 -56.37 63.71 6.75
N SER A 5 -56.32 62.47 6.28
CA SER A 5 -56.44 61.29 7.16
C SER A 5 -55.72 60.09 6.54
N ALA A 6 -54.52 59.82 7.06
CA ALA A 6 -53.77 58.60 6.82
C ALA A 6 -54.28 57.54 7.81
N ALA A 7 -55.01 56.55 7.31
CA ALA A 7 -55.45 55.41 8.10
C ALA A 7 -54.38 54.30 8.04
N SER A 8 -53.72 54.12 9.18
CA SER A 8 -52.89 52.98 9.52
C SER A 8 -53.59 51.65 9.24
N LEU A 9 -52.90 50.75 8.54
CA LEU A 9 -53.07 49.32 8.77
C LEU A 9 -51.74 48.60 8.52
N LEU A 10 -50.88 48.61 9.54
CA LEU A 10 -49.71 47.75 9.60
C LEU A 10 -50.21 46.32 9.93
N LEU A 11 -50.40 45.49 8.91
CA LEU A 11 -50.46 44.04 9.12
C LEU A 11 -49.04 43.56 9.50
N ARG A 12 -48.76 43.56 10.80
CA ARG A 12 -47.64 42.82 11.38
C ARG A 12 -48.02 41.35 11.46
N THR A 13 -47.89 40.64 10.35
CA THR A 13 -47.97 39.18 10.36
C THR A 13 -46.61 38.65 10.82
N THR A 14 -46.43 38.47 12.13
CA THR A 14 -45.34 37.62 12.63
C THR A 14 -45.73 36.16 12.41
N LEU A 15 -45.41 35.61 11.23
CA LEU A 15 -45.20 34.17 11.13
C LEU A 15 -43.95 33.87 11.94
N GLY A 16 -44.13 33.38 13.16
CA GLY A 16 -43.07 32.65 13.85
C GLY A 16 -42.62 31.53 12.92
N ALA A 17 -41.38 31.62 12.45
CA ALA A 17 -40.76 30.60 11.62
C ALA A 17 -40.75 29.29 12.40
N ARG A 18 -41.76 28.45 12.18
CA ARG A 18 -41.76 27.07 12.63
C ARG A 18 -40.62 26.43 11.86
N VAL A 19 -39.49 26.21 12.53
CA VAL A 19 -38.39 25.41 11.99
C VAL A 19 -38.99 24.05 11.68
N LEU A 20 -39.27 23.79 10.41
CA LEU A 20 -39.68 22.49 9.94
C LEU A 20 -38.40 21.65 9.93
N THR A 21 -38.01 21.14 11.10
CA THR A 21 -37.03 20.06 11.25
C THR A 21 -37.46 18.97 10.29
N THR A 22 -36.71 18.82 9.19
CA THR A 22 -36.97 17.80 8.19
C THR A 22 -36.74 16.43 8.83
N ALA A 23 -37.43 15.38 8.40
CA ALA A 23 -37.26 14.03 8.99
C ALA A 23 -35.78 13.56 9.05
N ALA A 24 -34.93 14.03 8.13
CA ALA A 24 -33.49 13.78 8.12
C ALA A 24 -32.73 14.42 9.31
N ASP A 25 -33.26 15.49 9.89
CA ASP A 25 -32.70 16.22 11.05
C ASP A 25 -33.00 15.50 12.39
N GLN A 26 -33.90 14.51 12.38
CA GLN A 26 -34.15 13.61 13.53
C GLN A 26 -33.40 12.29 13.44
N LEU A 27 -32.66 12.04 12.35
CA LEU A 27 -31.99 10.77 12.11
C LEU A 27 -30.53 10.86 12.57
N TRP A 28 -30.23 10.21 13.69
CA TRP A 28 -28.88 10.16 14.26
C TRP A 28 -28.61 8.79 14.86
N ALA A 29 -27.33 8.45 15.02
CA ALA A 29 -26.92 7.17 15.58
C ALA A 29 -26.97 7.19 17.11
N THR A 30 -27.82 6.34 17.70
CA THR A 30 -27.93 6.16 19.16
C THR A 30 -26.81 5.29 19.72
N ALA A 31 -26.34 4.32 18.94
CA ALA A 31 -25.21 3.47 19.28
C ALA A 31 -24.38 3.13 18.05
N ILE A 32 -23.06 3.07 18.22
CA ILE A 32 -22.11 2.65 17.18
C ILE A 32 -21.13 1.66 17.79
N MET A 33 -21.01 0.48 17.19
CA MET A 33 -20.10 -0.58 17.64
C MET A 33 -19.37 -1.18 16.46
N TYR A 34 -18.05 -1.35 16.57
CA TYR A 34 -17.27 -2.04 15.55
C TYR A 34 -16.80 -3.41 16.06
N ARG A 35 -17.19 -4.47 15.37
CA ARG A 35 -16.64 -5.82 15.56
C ARG A 35 -15.47 -6.04 14.62
N SER A 36 -14.26 -5.90 15.16
CA SER A 36 -13.01 -6.01 14.38
C SER A 36 -12.76 -7.40 13.80
N ALA A 37 -13.12 -8.46 14.53
CA ALA A 37 -12.97 -9.85 14.09
C ALA A 37 -13.76 -10.12 12.79
N ASP A 38 -15.01 -9.62 12.73
CA ASP A 38 -15.89 -9.79 11.58
C ASP A 38 -15.73 -8.67 10.53
N LYS A 39 -15.03 -7.59 10.89
CA LYS A 39 -14.94 -6.34 10.12
C LYS A 39 -16.31 -5.75 9.83
N VAL A 40 -17.17 -5.69 10.85
CA VAL A 40 -18.55 -5.20 10.75
C VAL A 40 -18.76 -4.01 11.68
N LEU A 41 -19.25 -2.91 11.13
CA LEU A 41 -19.76 -1.76 11.88
C LEU A 41 -21.26 -1.94 12.09
N GLU A 42 -21.71 -1.83 13.33
CA GLU A 42 -23.12 -1.84 13.69
C GLU A 42 -23.53 -0.45 14.14
N VAL A 43 -24.67 0.00 13.62
CA VAL A 43 -25.23 1.31 13.93
C VAL A 43 -26.70 1.12 14.26
N GLU A 44 -27.09 1.64 15.41
CA GLU A 44 -28.48 1.81 15.81
C GLU A 44 -28.87 3.26 15.60
N PHE A 45 -30.04 3.49 15.01
CA PHE A 45 -30.55 4.82 14.71
C PHE A 45 -31.65 5.21 15.69
N SER A 46 -31.90 6.51 15.81
CA SER A 46 -33.01 7.10 16.58
C SER A 46 -34.39 6.57 16.20
N THR A 47 -34.55 5.98 15.01
CA THR A 47 -35.78 5.31 14.57
C THR A 47 -36.00 3.94 15.22
N GLY A 48 -35.00 3.41 15.95
CA GLY A 48 -34.97 2.04 16.48
C GLY A 48 -34.46 1.00 15.50
N GLU A 49 -34.16 1.39 14.25
CA GLU A 49 -33.58 0.50 13.25
C GLU A 49 -32.10 0.25 13.53
N ARG A 50 -31.68 -1.01 13.36
CA ARG A 50 -30.28 -1.42 13.50
C ARG A 50 -29.78 -2.01 12.20
N PHE A 51 -28.59 -1.59 11.79
CA PHE A 51 -27.96 -2.08 10.59
C PHE A 51 -26.51 -2.53 10.85
N SER A 52 -26.13 -3.62 10.20
CA SER A 52 -24.77 -4.17 10.25
C SER A 52 -24.10 -4.01 8.88
N TYR A 53 -22.99 -3.28 8.85
CA TYR A 53 -22.25 -2.89 7.67
C TYR A 53 -20.87 -3.54 7.63
N PRO A 54 -20.61 -4.47 6.69
CA PRO A 54 -19.24 -4.92 6.43
C PRO A 54 -18.36 -3.73 6.03
N ALA A 55 -17.14 -3.66 6.55
CA ALA A 55 -16.18 -2.61 6.25
C ALA A 55 -15.89 -2.53 4.74
N GLU A 56 -15.86 -3.66 4.03
CA GLU A 56 -15.77 -3.70 2.56
C GLU A 56 -16.91 -2.92 1.89
N TYR A 57 -18.14 -3.10 2.37
CA TYR A 57 -19.32 -2.46 1.78
C TYR A 57 -19.26 -0.95 1.98
N LEU A 58 -18.94 -0.51 3.19
CA LEU A 58 -18.71 0.92 3.48
C LEU A 58 -17.60 1.47 2.60
N ARG A 59 -16.47 0.78 2.51
CA ARG A 59 -15.32 1.22 1.72
C ARG A 59 -15.64 1.35 0.22
N ALA A 60 -16.43 0.42 -0.32
CA ALA A 60 -16.89 0.44 -1.70
C ALA A 60 -17.89 1.57 -1.98
N HIS A 61 -18.56 2.07 -0.95
CA HIS A 61 -19.56 3.15 -1.03
C HIS A 61 -19.10 4.39 -0.24
N SER A 62 -17.79 4.54 -0.04
CA SER A 62 -17.25 5.76 0.56
C SER A 62 -17.54 6.95 -0.36
N PRO A 63 -18.07 8.08 0.14
CA PRO A 63 -18.35 9.27 -0.66
C PRO A 63 -17.11 9.80 -1.41
N ALA A 64 -15.91 9.56 -0.89
CA ALA A 64 -14.66 9.90 -1.58
C ALA A 64 -14.36 9.04 -2.84
N ALA A 65 -15.21 8.06 -3.17
CA ALA A 65 -15.12 7.28 -4.41
C ALA A 65 -15.60 8.06 -5.66
N GLU A 66 -16.03 9.32 -5.52
CA GLU A 66 -16.39 10.19 -6.66
C GLU A 66 -15.24 10.51 -7.62
N ALA A 67 -14.00 10.16 -7.24
CA ALA A 67 -12.85 10.22 -8.12
C ALA A 67 -13.14 9.47 -9.45
N ARG A 68 -12.71 10.05 -10.56
CA ARG A 68 -12.83 9.42 -11.88
C ARG A 68 -11.60 8.56 -12.16
N ASP A 69 -11.79 7.45 -12.86
CA ASP A 69 -10.67 6.66 -13.40
C ASP A 69 -10.01 7.41 -14.58
N LEU A 70 -8.87 6.91 -15.06
CA LEU A 70 -8.15 7.45 -16.23
C LEU A 70 -9.00 7.50 -17.51
N ARG A 71 -10.19 6.89 -17.51
CA ARG A 71 -11.14 6.83 -18.63
C ARG A 71 -12.41 7.66 -18.35
N GLY A 72 -12.40 8.51 -17.33
CA GLY A 72 -13.51 9.41 -16.98
C GLY A 72 -14.72 8.73 -16.31
N ARG A 73 -14.63 7.43 -15.99
CA ARG A 73 -15.73 6.70 -15.34
C ARG A 73 -15.62 6.83 -13.81
N PRO A 74 -16.72 6.69 -13.05
CA PRO A 74 -16.64 6.61 -11.59
C PRO A 74 -15.66 5.53 -11.16
N LYS A 75 -14.71 5.84 -10.27
CA LYS A 75 -13.72 4.89 -9.77
C LYS A 75 -14.42 3.86 -8.91
N VAL A 76 -14.15 2.58 -9.19
CA VAL A 76 -14.69 1.47 -8.41
C VAL A 76 -13.59 0.94 -7.51
N VAL A 77 -13.88 0.87 -6.22
CA VAL A 77 -12.96 0.30 -5.24
C VAL A 77 -12.94 -1.21 -5.41
N SER A 78 -11.77 -1.77 -5.70
CA SER A 78 -11.55 -3.20 -5.93
C SER A 78 -10.33 -3.68 -5.13
N GLY A 79 -10.24 -5.00 -4.93
CA GLY A 79 -9.13 -5.59 -4.17
C GLY A 79 -9.15 -5.31 -2.67
N ARG A 80 -10.30 -4.89 -2.11
CA ARG A 80 -10.46 -4.46 -0.73
C ARG A 80 -11.41 -5.36 0.09
N ARG A 81 -11.60 -6.62 -0.31
CA ARG A 81 -12.47 -7.58 0.42
C ARG A 81 -12.17 -7.66 1.92
N HIS A 82 -10.90 -7.56 2.27
CA HIS A 82 -10.44 -7.71 3.65
C HIS A 82 -10.16 -6.37 4.35
N VAL A 83 -10.62 -5.24 3.81
CA VAL A 83 -10.46 -3.95 4.49
C VAL A 83 -11.16 -3.96 5.84
N GLY A 84 -10.51 -3.42 6.87
CA GLY A 84 -11.06 -3.19 8.19
C GLY A 84 -11.15 -1.70 8.53
N LEU A 85 -11.81 -1.39 9.64
CA LEU A 85 -11.77 -0.07 10.27
C LEU A 85 -10.65 -0.03 11.31
N VAL A 86 -9.89 1.06 11.32
CA VAL A 86 -8.89 1.38 12.34
C VAL A 86 -9.38 2.47 13.29
N GLY A 87 -10.40 3.24 12.89
CA GLY A 87 -10.96 4.32 13.69
C GLY A 87 -12.40 4.63 13.30
N VAL A 88 -13.20 4.97 14.30
CA VAL A 88 -14.60 5.40 14.17
C VAL A 88 -14.75 6.63 15.04
N GLN A 89 -14.89 7.81 14.42
CA GLN A 89 -14.90 9.09 15.11
C GLN A 89 -16.18 9.87 14.78
N PRO A 90 -16.96 10.32 15.77
CA PRO A 90 -18.09 11.20 15.49
C PRO A 90 -17.61 12.54 14.92
N VAL A 91 -18.36 13.10 13.98
CA VAL A 91 -18.12 14.42 13.39
C VAL A 91 -19.33 15.30 13.70
N GLY A 92 -19.22 16.10 14.75
CA GLY A 92 -20.33 16.88 15.27
C GLY A 92 -21.52 15.99 15.62
N SER A 93 -22.73 16.45 15.28
CA SER A 93 -23.98 15.73 15.51
C SER A 93 -24.54 15.03 14.27
N TYR A 94 -23.90 15.12 13.10
CA TYR A 94 -24.53 14.78 11.80
C TYR A 94 -23.86 13.62 11.05
N ALA A 95 -22.67 13.19 11.46
CA ALA A 95 -21.89 12.20 10.73
C ALA A 95 -20.91 11.42 11.60
N VAL A 96 -20.37 10.35 11.02
CA VAL A 96 -19.20 9.62 11.52
C VAL A 96 -18.10 9.61 10.47
N ARG A 97 -16.86 9.83 10.92
CA ARG A 97 -15.65 9.58 10.14
C ARG A 97 -15.18 8.16 10.41
N LEU A 98 -14.99 7.42 9.32
CA LEU A 98 -14.43 6.08 9.33
C LEU A 98 -13.02 6.10 8.74
N GLU A 99 -12.06 5.62 9.53
CA GLU A 99 -10.70 5.39 9.08
C GLU A 99 -10.52 3.91 8.74
N PHE A 100 -10.06 3.64 7.52
CA PHE A 100 -9.83 2.29 7.00
C PHE A 100 -8.34 1.94 7.02
N ASP A 101 -8.04 0.65 7.15
CA ASP A 101 -6.67 0.12 7.13
C ASP A 101 -5.98 0.23 5.75
N ASP A 102 -6.71 0.55 4.68
CA ASP A 102 -6.18 0.78 3.33
C ASP A 102 -5.63 2.19 3.08
N LEU A 103 -5.25 2.88 4.17
CA LEU A 103 -4.79 4.28 4.21
C LEU A 103 -5.88 5.31 3.86
N HIS A 104 -7.15 4.90 3.80
CA HIS A 104 -8.27 5.81 3.58
C HIS A 104 -8.81 6.35 4.91
N ARG A 105 -8.44 7.57 5.29
CA ARG A 105 -8.77 8.16 6.61
C ARG A 105 -9.90 9.19 6.61
N ASN A 106 -10.38 9.60 5.44
CA ASN A 106 -11.29 10.75 5.29
C ASN A 106 -12.72 10.34 4.92
N GLY A 107 -13.14 9.09 5.19
CA GLY A 107 -14.48 8.63 4.87
C GLY A 107 -15.50 9.22 5.85
N ILE A 108 -16.10 10.37 5.52
CA ILE A 108 -17.19 10.96 6.30
C ILE A 108 -18.53 10.41 5.80
N TYR A 109 -19.31 9.80 6.69
CA TYR A 109 -20.62 9.26 6.40
C TYR A 109 -21.65 9.98 7.25
N THR A 110 -22.56 10.71 6.60
CA THR A 110 -23.69 11.35 7.30
C THR A 110 -24.68 10.29 7.80
N TRP A 111 -25.43 10.59 8.85
CA TRP A 111 -26.43 9.65 9.37
C TRP A 111 -27.50 9.27 8.34
N PRO A 112 -28.07 10.22 7.56
CA PRO A 112 -29.01 9.87 6.50
C PRO A 112 -28.39 8.95 5.46
N TYR A 113 -27.12 9.16 5.11
CA TYR A 113 -26.44 8.31 4.13
C TYR A 113 -26.19 6.90 4.66
N LEU A 114 -25.73 6.75 5.91
CA LEU A 114 -25.58 5.41 6.49
C LEU A 114 -26.92 4.68 6.54
N HIS A 115 -27.98 5.36 6.96
CA HIS A 115 -29.32 4.78 7.01
C HIS A 115 -29.80 4.30 5.63
N GLU A 116 -29.64 5.14 4.60
CA GLU A 116 -29.93 4.76 3.20
C GLU A 116 -29.10 3.55 2.75
N LEU A 117 -27.81 3.52 3.09
CA LEU A 117 -26.94 2.37 2.81
C LEU A 117 -27.43 1.10 3.50
N GLY A 118 -28.05 1.22 4.67
CA GLY A 118 -28.65 0.13 5.44
C GLY A 118 -29.89 -0.41 4.76
N GLN A 119 -30.84 0.47 4.42
CA GLN A 119 -32.08 0.12 3.73
C GLN A 119 -31.84 -0.56 2.37
N HIS A 120 -30.81 -0.14 1.64
CA HIS A 120 -30.52 -0.64 0.30
C HIS A 120 -29.31 -1.58 0.23
N LYS A 121 -28.86 -2.13 1.36
CA LYS A 121 -27.63 -2.92 1.46
C LYS A 121 -27.54 -4.06 0.44
N LEU A 122 -28.61 -4.85 0.30
CA LEU A 122 -28.62 -6.00 -0.60
C LEU A 122 -28.57 -5.60 -2.08
N SER A 123 -29.37 -4.62 -2.50
CA SER A 123 -29.41 -4.16 -3.89
C SER A 123 -28.10 -3.49 -4.30
N ARG A 124 -27.58 -2.59 -3.45
CA ARG A 124 -26.32 -1.89 -3.65
C ARG A 124 -25.12 -2.86 -3.67
N MET A 125 -25.08 -3.85 -2.79
CA MET A 125 -24.04 -4.89 -2.82
C MET A 125 -24.08 -5.72 -4.11
N ARG A 126 -25.27 -6.11 -4.59
CA ARG A 126 -25.40 -6.82 -5.88
C ARG A 126 -24.89 -5.96 -7.04
N GLN A 127 -25.24 -4.67 -7.05
CA GLN A 127 -24.75 -3.72 -8.06
C GLN A 127 -23.24 -3.55 -8.03
N TYR A 128 -22.65 -3.48 -6.83
CA TYR A 128 -21.20 -3.42 -6.66
C TYR A 128 -20.51 -4.64 -7.27
N ILE A 129 -20.97 -5.85 -6.92
CA ILE A 129 -20.41 -7.11 -7.44
C ILE A 129 -20.55 -7.18 -8.97
N ARG A 130 -21.69 -6.76 -9.52
CA ARG A 130 -21.91 -6.70 -10.97
C ARG A 130 -20.94 -5.74 -11.64
N THR A 131 -20.80 -4.52 -11.12
CA THR A 131 -19.87 -3.51 -11.65
C THR A 131 -18.43 -4.01 -11.66
N LEU A 132 -18.00 -4.74 -10.62
CA LEU A 132 -16.68 -5.35 -10.59
C LEU A 132 -16.49 -6.35 -11.74
N ARG A 133 -17.45 -7.25 -11.94
CA ARG A 133 -17.40 -8.27 -13.00
C ARG A 133 -17.36 -7.64 -14.39
N GLU A 134 -18.22 -6.67 -14.66
CA GLU A 134 -18.27 -5.95 -15.94
C GLU A 134 -16.95 -5.25 -16.29
N ARG A 135 -16.18 -4.84 -15.26
CA ARG A 135 -14.88 -4.18 -15.42
C ARG A 135 -13.69 -5.14 -15.32
N GLY A 136 -13.91 -6.45 -15.19
CA GLY A 136 -12.85 -7.44 -14.99
C GLY A 136 -12.07 -7.26 -13.69
N LEU A 137 -12.68 -6.63 -12.68
CA LEU A 137 -12.10 -6.39 -11.36
C LEU A 137 -12.52 -7.47 -10.36
N SER A 138 -11.73 -7.65 -9.30
CA SER A 138 -12.02 -8.59 -8.21
C SER A 138 -12.21 -7.87 -6.88
N ARG A 139 -12.98 -8.49 -5.99
CA ARG A 139 -13.04 -8.11 -4.57
C ARG A 139 -11.73 -8.47 -3.87
N GLU A 140 -11.17 -9.63 -4.22
CA GLU A 140 -9.94 -10.15 -3.64
C GLU A 140 -8.76 -9.23 -3.97
N PRO A 141 -7.88 -8.93 -2.99
CA PRO A 141 -6.65 -8.24 -3.28
C PRO A 141 -5.88 -9.01 -4.35
N PRO A 142 -5.15 -8.32 -5.26
CA PRO A 142 -4.28 -8.99 -6.19
C PRO A 142 -3.38 -9.94 -5.41
N ARG A 143 -3.37 -11.23 -5.80
CA ARG A 143 -2.35 -12.15 -5.28
C ARG A 143 -1.03 -11.48 -5.63
N LEU A 144 -0.31 -11.00 -4.62
CA LEU A 144 1.06 -10.55 -4.80
C LEU A 144 1.72 -11.69 -5.56
N ARG A 145 2.08 -11.46 -6.83
CA ARG A 145 2.81 -12.46 -7.61
C ARG A 145 3.97 -12.83 -6.71
N ALA A 146 3.97 -14.07 -6.22
CA ALA A 146 5.03 -14.59 -5.38
C ALA A 146 6.33 -14.09 -6.00
N ARG A 147 7.01 -13.23 -5.23
CA ARG A 147 8.11 -12.37 -5.64
C ARG A 147 8.88 -13.07 -6.76
N ARG A 148 8.87 -12.50 -7.97
CA ARG A 148 9.73 -12.97 -9.07
C ARG A 148 11.11 -13.29 -8.45
N THR A 149 11.62 -14.49 -8.74
CA THR A 149 13.00 -14.95 -8.49
C THR A 149 13.42 -15.26 -7.03
N ALA A 150 12.77 -16.23 -6.37
CA ALA A 150 13.53 -17.26 -5.65
C ALA A 150 14.27 -18.21 -6.63
N ALA A 151 14.00 -18.08 -7.93
CA ALA A 151 14.60 -18.80 -9.05
C ALA A 151 15.67 -17.97 -9.82
N ALA A 152 16.54 -17.25 -9.10
CA ALA A 152 17.83 -16.78 -9.65
C ALA A 152 19.02 -17.39 -8.88
N GLY A 153 18.80 -18.50 -8.17
CA GLY A 153 19.86 -19.48 -7.94
C GLY A 153 20.02 -20.32 -9.20
N GLY A 154 21.20 -20.31 -9.81
CA GLY A 154 21.56 -21.23 -10.89
C GLY A 154 22.06 -20.60 -12.20
N ALA A 155 22.81 -19.50 -12.16
CA ALA A 155 23.70 -19.17 -13.27
C ALA A 155 24.92 -20.10 -13.22
N SER A 156 24.86 -21.23 -13.91
CA SER A 156 26.02 -22.08 -14.24
C SER A 156 25.72 -22.91 -15.48
N GLN A 157 25.44 -22.24 -16.61
CA GLN A 157 25.77 -22.84 -17.89
C GLN A 157 27.30 -22.84 -17.97
N GLN A 158 27.89 -23.98 -17.61
CA GLN A 158 29.24 -24.32 -18.03
C GLN A 158 29.28 -24.20 -19.55
N LEU A 159 29.95 -23.14 -20.00
CA LEU A 159 30.54 -23.06 -21.31
C LEU A 159 31.45 -24.29 -21.47
N ALA A 160 31.04 -25.18 -22.36
CA ALA A 160 31.94 -26.17 -22.94
C ALA A 160 33.04 -25.41 -23.69
N GLY A 161 34.22 -25.31 -23.07
CA GLY A 161 35.38 -24.64 -23.66
C GLY A 161 36.47 -24.42 -22.64
N GLY A 162 37.28 -25.45 -22.37
CA GLY A 162 38.43 -25.31 -21.47
C GLY A 162 39.02 -26.63 -20.97
N GLY A 163 39.25 -27.59 -21.87
CA GLY A 163 39.82 -28.89 -21.53
C GLY A 163 41.15 -29.16 -22.24
N GLN A 164 42.14 -28.27 -22.13
CA GLN A 164 43.50 -28.54 -22.65
C GLN A 164 44.67 -28.00 -21.80
N GLN A 165 44.44 -27.47 -20.60
CA GLN A 165 45.51 -26.81 -19.82
C GLN A 165 45.83 -27.48 -18.46
N GLN A 166 45.74 -28.80 -18.36
CA GLN A 166 46.20 -29.54 -17.18
C GLN A 166 47.17 -30.70 -17.48
N GLN A 167 47.69 -30.82 -18.70
CA GLN A 167 48.71 -31.84 -19.03
C GLN A 167 50.14 -31.27 -19.18
N GLN A 168 50.35 -29.96 -19.02
CA GLN A 168 51.69 -29.35 -19.21
C GLN A 168 52.46 -29.10 -17.90
N SER A 169 51.82 -29.23 -16.74
CA SER A 169 52.46 -28.99 -15.44
C SER A 169 53.18 -30.21 -14.84
N ALA A 170 53.00 -31.41 -15.40
CA ALA A 170 53.69 -32.62 -14.93
C ALA A 170 55.05 -32.87 -15.59
N THR A 171 55.33 -32.25 -16.74
CA THR A 171 56.57 -32.49 -17.51
C THR A 171 57.70 -31.50 -17.16
N LEU A 172 57.36 -30.32 -16.63
CA LEU A 172 58.34 -29.27 -16.32
C LEU A 172 59.05 -29.48 -14.97
N SER A 173 58.46 -30.23 -14.04
CA SER A 173 59.07 -30.55 -12.73
C SER A 173 60.10 -31.68 -12.79
N GLN A 174 60.06 -32.54 -13.82
CA GLN A 174 61.06 -33.61 -13.99
C GLN A 174 62.36 -33.12 -14.64
N GLN A 175 62.32 -32.05 -15.44
CA GLN A 175 63.52 -31.48 -16.07
C GLN A 175 64.37 -30.65 -15.10
N GLN A 176 63.76 -30.00 -14.10
CA GLN A 176 64.51 -29.22 -13.10
C GLN A 176 65.26 -30.10 -12.08
N GLY A 177 64.81 -31.34 -11.85
CA GLY A 177 65.50 -32.29 -10.97
C GLY A 177 66.81 -32.85 -11.55
N GLN A 178 66.97 -32.84 -12.88
CA GLN A 178 68.18 -33.36 -13.54
C GLN A 178 69.30 -32.31 -13.70
N GLN A 179 69.00 -31.01 -13.66
CA GLN A 179 70.02 -29.97 -13.76
C GLN A 179 70.77 -29.70 -12.45
N GLN A 180 70.21 -30.06 -11.29
CA GLN A 180 70.89 -29.87 -10.00
C GLN A 180 71.95 -30.94 -9.67
N GLN A 181 72.05 -32.02 -10.47
CA GLN A 181 73.05 -33.07 -10.25
C GLN A 181 74.34 -32.90 -11.05
N GLN A 182 74.46 -31.86 -11.90
CA GLN A 182 75.66 -31.63 -12.73
C GLN A 182 76.55 -30.47 -12.28
N HIS A 183 76.24 -29.76 -11.18
CA HIS A 183 77.00 -28.58 -10.74
C HIS A 183 77.72 -28.73 -9.39
N ASN A 184 77.80 -29.94 -8.82
CA ASN A 184 78.45 -30.16 -7.52
C ASN A 184 79.76 -30.97 -7.60
N SER A 185 80.52 -30.81 -8.68
CA SER A 185 81.82 -31.49 -8.86
C SER A 185 82.84 -30.55 -9.48
N SER A 186 83.30 -29.61 -8.66
CA SER A 186 84.59 -28.93 -8.76
C SER A 186 84.68 -27.99 -7.54
N ASP A 187 85.14 -28.49 -6.39
CA ASP A 187 86.57 -28.48 -5.99
C ASP A 187 87.22 -27.16 -6.43
N GLY A 188 87.59 -26.23 -5.55
CA GLY A 188 88.35 -26.36 -4.32
C GLY A 188 89.43 -25.27 -4.35
N GLU A 189 90.08 -24.99 -3.21
CA GLU A 189 91.27 -24.12 -3.05
C GLU A 189 91.01 -22.60 -3.05
N VAL A 190 91.08 -21.84 -1.95
CA VAL A 190 92.01 -21.61 -0.81
C VAL A 190 92.59 -20.19 -0.89
N SER A 191 92.65 -19.54 0.28
CA SER A 191 93.56 -18.46 0.65
C SER A 191 93.36 -17.09 0.00
N SER A 192 93.67 -15.95 0.60
CA SER A 192 94.05 -15.50 1.94
C SER A 192 94.64 -14.10 1.69
N ALA A 193 94.35 -13.15 2.58
CA ALA A 193 95.14 -11.92 2.78
C ALA A 193 95.14 -10.92 1.58
N ALA A 194 95.41 -9.64 1.71
CA ALA A 194 95.50 -8.64 2.77
C ALA A 194 95.79 -7.33 2.02
N ALA A 195 95.52 -6.18 2.64
CA ALA A 195 96.14 -4.87 2.38
C ALA A 195 96.07 -4.33 0.92
N GLY A 196 95.47 -3.19 0.64
CA GLY A 196 95.81 -1.92 1.27
C GLY A 196 96.51 -1.03 0.24
N GLY A 197 95.94 0.16 0.02
CA GLY A 197 96.71 1.35 -0.34
C GLY A 197 96.97 1.62 -1.83
N THR A 198 96.67 2.88 -2.19
CA THR A 198 97.58 3.80 -2.91
C THR A 198 97.83 3.50 -4.40
N MET A 199 98.04 4.43 -5.34
CA MET A 199 98.20 5.89 -5.41
C MET A 199 98.70 6.14 -6.85
N THR A 200 98.11 7.11 -7.54
CA THR A 200 98.84 8.07 -8.42
C THR A 200 99.44 7.65 -9.78
N GLN A 201 98.91 8.36 -10.79
CA GLN A 201 99.53 9.01 -11.97
C GLN A 201 100.48 8.24 -12.91
N ARG A 202 100.22 8.38 -14.22
CA ARG A 202 100.86 9.41 -15.04
C ARG A 202 100.05 9.74 -16.30
#